data_AF-A0A8F1M9E9-F1
#
_entry.id   AF-A0A8F1M9E9-F1
#
_cell.length_a   1.000
_cell.length_b   1.000
_cell.length_c   1.000
_cell.angle_alpha   90.00
_cell.angle_beta   90.00
_cell.angle_gamma   90.00
#
_symmetry.space_group_name_H-M   'P 1'
#
loop_
_entity.id
_entity.type
_entity.pdbx_description
1 polymer ?
#
loop_
_entity_poly.entity_id
_entity_poly.type
_entity_poly.pdbx_seq_one_letter_code
_entity_poly.pdbx_strand_id
1 'polypeptide(L)'
;MHVWQSIFGNSVASLRGFSVTCGVLTIALLFLLLQKLFSKRIAVFESFLAALGPFLIRYSDEARMYALAALLAVAMTYAFVLAVERKNKKFWWALYGILVALGLYTQYFLALILPAHFAYIWLKLGGNRTAIKNIFKDKNVWLAAGTCFLLFLPWLPVMISQTSRVSGGFWIPEVTKFTIPTTLSMFLTYDDRIVRYFGLLLPPIIVAVSFILAKKRPKYQAAIWILTIWLLLPMIIVYILSQGRPVYLDRYFTYSAPAFYGLIAVFIGLIFSNKKWWSIGISIILTLFIGHYMWHIGGKNIVESSWNSTNTAMNHINENIQSSDVIISGEIYTYFHTSYYNRTNKEIILLKPKEELGWVGEWGLIKKLNTPEISSLESVKSPRVWLILREKTYDEYKKQVPPYWQLKQEFHDGDLIIGLYVNKL
;
A
#
# COMPACT_ATOMS: atom_id res chain seq x y z
N MET A 1 5.10 4.30 14.51
CA MET A 1 4.94 5.75 14.34
C MET A 1 5.29 6.54 15.59
N HIS A 2 4.77 6.23 16.80
CA HIS A 2 5.09 7.02 18.00
C HIS A 2 6.59 7.21 18.28
N VAL A 3 7.39 6.14 18.19
CA VAL A 3 8.86 6.21 18.37
C VAL A 3 9.54 7.08 17.31
N TRP A 4 9.05 7.03 16.07
CA TRP A 4 9.58 7.87 14.98
C TRP A 4 9.24 9.35 15.22
N GLN A 5 7.99 9.62 15.61
CA GLN A 5 7.51 10.95 15.94
C GLN A 5 8.24 11.58 17.12
N SER A 6 8.61 10.79 18.15
CA SER A 6 9.38 11.32 19.29
C SER A 6 10.80 11.76 18.90
N ILE A 7 11.36 11.24 17.80
CA ILE A 7 12.71 11.57 17.34
C ILE A 7 12.69 12.67 16.27
N PHE A 8 11.77 12.55 15.30
CA PHE A 8 11.74 13.40 14.09
C PHE A 8 10.57 14.40 14.06
N GLY A 9 9.69 14.39 15.07
CA GLY A 9 8.54 15.28 15.18
C GLY A 9 7.32 14.85 14.36
N ASN A 10 6.30 15.71 14.33
CA ASN A 10 4.95 15.43 13.78
C ASN A 10 4.62 16.17 12.47
N SER A 11 5.62 16.72 11.79
CA SER A 11 5.42 17.36 10.49
C SER A 11 5.03 16.33 9.43
N VAL A 12 4.34 16.77 8.37
CA VAL A 12 4.01 15.92 7.21
C VAL A 12 5.27 15.26 6.64
N ALA A 13 6.35 16.04 6.51
CA ALA A 13 7.64 15.54 6.02
C ALA A 13 8.21 14.45 6.94
N SER A 14 8.15 14.61 8.27
CA SER A 14 8.59 13.58 9.22
C SER A 14 7.78 12.30 9.09
N LEU A 15 6.44 12.40 9.08
CA LEU A 15 5.55 11.24 9.01
C LEU A 15 5.74 10.44 7.73
N ARG A 16 5.88 11.14 6.59
CA ARG A 16 6.17 10.50 5.29
C ARG A 16 7.62 10.01 5.19
N GLY A 17 8.55 10.67 5.88
CA GLY A 17 9.97 10.29 5.94
C GLY A 17 10.21 8.85 6.42
N PHE A 18 9.36 8.36 7.34
CA PHE A 18 9.38 6.95 7.75
C PHE A 18 9.11 6.00 6.58
N SER A 19 8.06 6.28 5.80
CA SER A 19 7.67 5.49 4.62
C SER A 19 8.73 5.58 3.51
N VAL A 20 9.30 6.77 3.27
CA VAL A 20 10.42 6.96 2.33
C VAL A 20 11.62 6.11 2.73
N THR A 21 11.98 6.10 4.01
CA THR A 21 13.08 5.28 4.53
C THR A 21 12.79 3.79 4.33
N CYS A 22 11.56 3.34 4.59
CA CYS A 22 11.16 1.97 4.30
C CYS A 22 11.27 1.63 2.81
N GLY A 23 10.86 2.53 1.92
CA GLY A 23 11.00 2.37 0.46
C GLY A 23 12.45 2.22 0.01
N VAL A 24 13.34 3.11 0.49
CA VAL A 24 14.79 3.04 0.18
C VAL A 24 15.40 1.74 0.68
N LEU A 25 15.10 1.34 1.92
CA LEU A 25 15.58 0.08 2.49
C LEU A 25 15.01 -1.14 1.75
N THR A 26 13.79 -1.06 1.22
CA THR A 26 13.19 -2.13 0.41
C THR A 26 14.02 -2.36 -0.84
N ILE A 27 14.40 -1.30 -1.56
CA ILE A 27 15.24 -1.38 -2.77
C ILE A 27 16.62 -1.96 -2.41
N ALA A 28 17.25 -1.47 -1.34
CA ALA A 28 18.56 -1.93 -0.92
C ALA A 28 18.57 -3.42 -0.52
N LEU A 29 17.55 -3.88 0.23
CA LEU A 29 17.45 -5.30 0.59
C LEU A 29 17.08 -6.17 -0.61
N LEU A 30 16.27 -5.66 -1.54
CA LEU A 30 15.88 -6.43 -2.72
C LEU A 30 17.08 -6.61 -3.67
N PHE A 31 17.95 -5.61 -3.79
CA PHE A 31 19.25 -5.74 -4.44
C PHE A 31 20.05 -6.91 -3.85
N LEU A 32 20.19 -6.97 -2.52
CA LEU A 32 20.95 -8.03 -1.84
C LEU A 32 20.31 -9.41 -2.04
N LEU A 33 18.97 -9.48 -2.01
CA LEU A 33 18.22 -10.70 -2.24
C LEU A 33 18.44 -11.23 -3.66
N LEU A 34 18.28 -10.39 -4.69
CA LEU A 34 18.42 -10.81 -6.08
C LEU A 34 19.86 -11.02 -6.50
N GLN A 35 20.82 -10.29 -5.93
CA GLN A 35 22.24 -10.55 -6.13
C GLN A 35 22.59 -11.96 -5.64
N LYS A 36 22.04 -12.36 -4.50
CA LYS A 36 22.24 -13.67 -3.90
C LYS A 36 21.54 -14.79 -4.66
N LEU A 37 20.28 -14.57 -5.08
CA LEU A 37 19.49 -15.58 -5.78
C LEU A 37 19.90 -15.74 -7.26
N PHE A 38 20.41 -14.68 -7.89
CA PHE A 38 20.72 -14.65 -9.31
C PHE A 38 22.12 -14.10 -9.58
N SER A 39 22.23 -12.78 -9.78
CA SER A 39 23.47 -12.11 -10.16
C SER A 39 23.41 -10.61 -9.84
N LYS A 40 24.58 -9.97 -9.69
CA LYS A 40 24.68 -8.51 -9.48
C LYS A 40 23.99 -7.72 -10.59
N ARG A 41 24.06 -8.18 -11.85
CA ARG A 41 23.41 -7.50 -12.99
C ARG A 41 21.89 -7.45 -12.85
N ILE A 42 21.27 -8.59 -12.51
CA ILE A 42 19.81 -8.65 -12.28
C ILE A 42 19.42 -7.77 -11.10
N ALA A 43 20.23 -7.76 -10.04
CA ALA A 43 19.99 -6.90 -8.88
C ALA A 43 20.03 -5.41 -9.26
N VAL A 44 21.00 -4.97 -10.07
CA VAL A 44 21.04 -3.56 -10.56
C VAL A 44 19.81 -3.22 -11.40
N PHE A 45 19.40 -4.11 -12.31
CA PHE A 45 18.20 -3.88 -13.12
C PHE A 45 16.94 -3.78 -12.26
N GLU A 46 16.79 -4.67 -11.28
CA GLU A 46 15.67 -4.59 -10.36
C GLU A 46 15.69 -3.29 -9.57
N SER A 47 16.81 -2.90 -8.98
CA SER A 47 16.84 -1.72 -8.11
C SER A 47 16.51 -0.45 -8.87
N PHE A 48 16.94 -0.37 -10.15
CA PHE A 48 16.52 0.70 -11.05
C PHE A 48 15.00 0.69 -11.31
N LEU A 49 14.43 -0.47 -11.64
CA LEU A 49 12.99 -0.60 -11.89
C LEU A 49 12.14 -0.34 -10.64
N ALA A 50 12.55 -0.83 -9.47
CA ALA A 50 11.86 -0.60 -8.21
C ALA A 50 11.95 0.86 -7.76
N ALA A 51 13.08 1.54 -7.99
CA ALA A 51 13.24 2.97 -7.71
C ALA A 51 12.32 3.85 -8.58
N LEU A 52 12.02 3.40 -9.81
CA LEU A 52 11.10 4.08 -10.72
C LEU A 52 9.67 3.50 -10.69
N GLY A 53 9.43 2.51 -9.82
CA GLY A 53 8.16 1.81 -9.65
C GLY A 53 7.08 2.72 -9.10
N PRO A 54 6.09 3.15 -9.90
CA PRO A 54 5.14 4.16 -9.46
C PRO A 54 4.35 3.70 -8.25
N PHE A 55 4.03 2.42 -8.17
CA PHE A 55 3.34 1.85 -7.02
C PHE A 55 4.18 1.93 -5.73
N LEU A 56 5.48 1.63 -5.79
CA LEU A 56 6.36 1.75 -4.61
C LEU A 56 6.61 3.22 -4.24
N ILE A 57 6.73 4.11 -5.23
CA ILE A 57 6.84 5.56 -5.02
C ILE A 57 5.60 6.08 -4.28
N ARG A 58 4.40 5.76 -4.77
CA ARG A 58 3.14 6.22 -4.18
C ARG A 58 3.00 5.85 -2.71
N TYR A 59 3.35 4.61 -2.35
CA TYR A 59 3.25 4.13 -0.97
C TYR A 59 4.43 4.51 -0.09
N SER A 60 5.55 4.95 -0.68
CA SER A 60 6.65 5.58 0.06
C SER A 60 6.32 7.02 0.47
N ASP A 61 5.44 7.71 -0.27
CA ASP A 61 4.94 9.05 0.09
C ASP A 61 3.76 9.01 1.08
N GLU A 62 3.13 7.85 1.26
CA GLU A 62 1.98 7.72 2.14
C GLU A 62 2.39 7.33 3.57
N ALA A 63 1.92 8.09 4.57
CA ALA A 63 2.13 7.76 5.99
C ALA A 63 1.20 6.61 6.46
N ARG A 64 1.26 5.47 5.77
CA ARG A 64 0.53 4.23 6.03
C ARG A 64 1.50 3.04 6.08
N MET A 65 1.02 1.89 6.56
CA MET A 65 1.83 0.70 6.79
C MET A 65 2.40 0.02 5.51
N TYR A 66 2.01 0.47 4.31
CA TYR A 66 2.30 -0.22 3.06
C TYR A 66 3.79 -0.24 2.67
N ALA A 67 4.51 0.86 2.89
CA ALA A 67 5.97 0.87 2.66
C ALA A 67 6.70 -0.09 3.63
N LEU A 68 6.28 -0.13 4.89
CA LEU A 68 6.82 -1.07 5.88
C LEU A 68 6.49 -2.52 5.52
N ALA A 69 5.28 -2.77 4.99
CA ALA A 69 4.86 -4.09 4.51
C ALA A 69 5.76 -4.60 3.37
N ALA A 70 6.12 -3.74 2.41
CA ALA A 70 7.07 -4.09 1.35
C ALA A 70 8.46 -4.40 1.90
N LEU A 71 8.96 -3.58 2.83
CA LEU A 71 10.25 -3.81 3.47
C LEU A 71 10.28 -5.15 4.22
N LEU A 72 9.26 -5.43 5.02
CA LEU A 72 9.15 -6.65 5.80
C LEU A 72 9.05 -7.89 4.92
N ALA A 73 8.34 -7.81 3.79
CA ALA A 73 8.26 -8.89 2.82
C ALA A 73 9.64 -9.25 2.23
N VAL A 74 10.38 -8.25 1.75
CA VAL A 74 11.75 -8.47 1.25
C VAL A 74 12.65 -8.99 2.37
N ALA A 75 12.58 -8.39 3.56
CA ALA A 75 13.43 -8.75 4.70
C ALA A 75 13.19 -10.19 5.17
N MET A 76 11.92 -10.62 5.32
CA MET A 76 11.61 -11.98 5.74
C MET A 76 12.01 -13.00 4.66
N THR A 77 11.82 -12.68 3.37
CA THR A 77 12.28 -13.56 2.28
C THR A 77 13.81 -13.66 2.25
N TYR A 78 14.52 -12.55 2.46
CA TYR A 78 15.99 -12.56 2.53
C TYR A 78 16.52 -13.35 3.74
N ALA A 79 15.95 -13.11 4.93
CA ALA A 79 16.29 -13.86 6.14
C ALA A 79 16.01 -15.36 5.96
N PHE A 80 14.87 -15.71 5.36
CA PHE A 80 14.51 -17.09 5.04
C PHE A 80 15.53 -17.76 4.10
N VAL A 81 15.87 -17.11 2.98
CA VAL A 81 16.87 -17.64 2.04
C VAL A 81 18.22 -17.88 2.74
N LEU A 82 18.63 -16.98 3.63
CA LEU A 82 19.86 -17.14 4.42
C LEU A 82 19.75 -18.25 5.47
N ALA A 83 18.59 -18.40 6.11
CA ALA A 83 18.32 -19.46 7.09
C ALA A 83 18.40 -20.86 6.47
N VAL A 84 17.98 -21.01 5.22
CA VAL A 84 18.06 -22.26 4.47
C VAL A 84 19.49 -22.55 4.01
N GLU A 85 20.24 -21.53 3.57
CA GLU A 85 21.53 -21.71 2.90
C GLU A 85 22.77 -21.68 3.79
N ARG A 86 22.76 -20.89 4.87
CA ARG A 86 23.96 -20.69 5.69
C ARG A 86 24.19 -21.86 6.65
N LYS A 87 25.44 -22.02 7.12
CA LYS A 87 25.81 -22.99 8.15
C LYS A 87 25.27 -22.60 9.54
N ASN A 88 25.40 -21.32 9.92
CA ASN A 88 24.83 -20.80 11.17
C ASN A 88 23.37 -20.40 10.95
N LYS A 89 22.47 -21.37 11.09
CA LYS A 89 21.04 -21.24 10.74
C LYS A 89 20.20 -20.61 11.85
N LYS A 90 20.59 -20.76 13.13
CA LYS A 90 19.75 -20.41 14.29
C LYS A 90 19.35 -18.93 14.29
N PHE A 91 20.32 -18.03 14.13
CA PHE A 91 20.06 -16.58 14.09
C PHE A 91 19.07 -16.21 12.97
N TRP A 92 19.29 -16.73 11.76
CA TRP A 92 18.45 -16.40 10.61
C TRP A 92 17.04 -16.97 10.71
N TRP A 93 16.86 -18.16 11.29
CA TRP A 93 15.54 -18.70 11.57
C TRP A 93 14.80 -17.91 12.67
N ALA A 94 15.49 -17.51 13.74
CA ALA A 94 14.90 -16.65 14.77
C ALA A 94 14.51 -15.28 14.20
N LEU A 95 15.41 -14.62 13.45
CA LEU A 95 15.14 -13.36 12.77
C LEU A 95 13.97 -13.49 11.78
N TYR A 96 13.91 -14.58 11.02
CA TYR A 96 12.79 -14.87 10.14
C TYR A 96 11.47 -14.96 10.92
N GLY A 97 11.42 -15.70 12.03
CA GLY A 97 10.24 -15.76 12.90
C GLY A 97 9.81 -14.39 13.45
N ILE A 98 10.76 -13.55 13.86
CA ILE A 98 10.50 -12.17 14.30
C ILE A 98 9.91 -11.34 13.15
N LEU A 99 10.50 -11.40 11.96
CA LEU A 99 10.04 -10.63 10.81
C LEU A 99 8.64 -11.06 10.34
N VAL A 100 8.31 -12.36 10.42
CA VAL A 100 6.95 -12.84 10.14
C VAL A 100 5.96 -12.29 11.17
N ALA A 101 6.30 -12.30 12.46
CA ALA A 101 5.45 -11.70 13.49
C ALA A 101 5.25 -10.20 13.27
N LEU A 102 6.33 -9.44 12.99
CA LEU A 102 6.25 -8.02 12.64
C LEU A 102 5.40 -7.80 11.38
N GLY A 103 5.48 -8.71 10.42
CA GLY A 103 4.64 -8.71 9.22
C GLY A 103 3.17 -8.85 9.57
N LEU A 104 2.81 -9.79 10.46
CA LEU A 104 1.45 -9.98 10.95
C LEU A 104 0.92 -8.76 11.74
N TYR A 105 1.77 -8.13 12.56
CA TYR A 105 1.43 -6.89 13.26
C TYR A 105 1.20 -5.70 12.30
N THR A 106 1.87 -5.71 11.15
CA THR A 106 1.77 -4.65 10.15
C THR A 106 0.55 -4.86 9.25
N GLN A 107 0.41 -6.07 8.70
CA GLN A 107 -0.69 -6.46 7.83
C GLN A 107 -0.78 -7.99 7.74
N TYR A 108 -1.91 -8.57 8.16
CA TYR A 108 -2.10 -10.03 8.21
C TYR A 108 -1.85 -10.76 6.89
N PHE A 109 -2.06 -10.08 5.75
CA PHE A 109 -1.84 -10.64 4.42
C PHE A 109 -0.37 -10.99 4.12
N LEU A 110 0.61 -10.48 4.88
CA LEU A 110 2.01 -10.89 4.70
C LEU A 110 2.22 -12.39 4.94
N ALA A 111 1.38 -13.05 5.74
CA ALA A 111 1.43 -14.49 5.92
C ALA A 111 1.20 -15.27 4.62
N LEU A 112 0.56 -14.66 3.60
CA LEU A 112 0.33 -15.29 2.30
C LEU A 112 1.62 -15.46 1.48
N ILE A 113 2.75 -14.92 1.93
CA ILE A 113 4.08 -15.14 1.34
C ILE A 113 4.68 -16.49 1.79
N LEU A 114 4.29 -17.01 2.96
CA LEU A 114 4.87 -18.24 3.53
C LEU A 114 4.79 -19.46 2.60
N PRO A 115 3.72 -19.68 1.80
CA PRO A 115 3.71 -20.74 0.81
C PRO A 115 4.80 -20.59 -0.28
N ALA A 116 5.20 -19.37 -0.64
CA ALA A 116 6.32 -19.13 -1.57
C ALA A 116 7.64 -19.61 -0.96
N HIS A 117 7.84 -19.38 0.34
CA HIS A 117 8.99 -19.89 1.08
C HIS A 117 9.00 -21.43 1.12
N PHE A 118 7.84 -22.05 1.36
CA PHE A 118 7.73 -23.50 1.30
C PHE A 118 8.06 -24.07 -0.09
N ALA A 119 7.51 -23.46 -1.15
CA ALA A 119 7.78 -23.87 -2.52
C ALA A 119 9.27 -23.73 -2.89
N TYR A 120 9.95 -22.68 -2.42
CA TYR A 120 11.39 -22.50 -2.59
C TYR A 120 12.19 -23.67 -2.02
N ILE A 121 11.89 -24.09 -0.79
CA ILE A 121 12.54 -25.26 -0.16
C ILE A 121 12.24 -26.53 -0.96
N TRP A 122 10.97 -26.76 -1.31
CA TRP A 122 10.55 -27.95 -2.07
C TRP A 122 11.35 -28.10 -3.36
N LEU A 123 11.46 -27.02 -4.14
CA LEU A 123 12.17 -27.01 -5.41
C LEU A 123 13.68 -27.14 -5.24
N LYS A 124 14.26 -26.51 -4.21
CA LYS A 124 15.70 -26.59 -3.93
C LYS A 124 16.15 -28.00 -3.54
N LEU A 125 15.28 -28.76 -2.89
CA LEU A 125 15.51 -30.17 -2.53
C LEU A 125 15.15 -31.14 -3.66
N GLY A 126 14.90 -30.65 -4.88
CA GLY A 126 14.56 -31.49 -6.03
C GLY A 126 13.23 -32.23 -5.88
N GLY A 127 12.30 -31.73 -5.06
CA GLY A 127 11.02 -32.38 -4.79
C GLY A 127 11.12 -33.69 -3.99
N ASN A 128 12.25 -33.93 -3.32
CA ASN A 128 12.44 -35.12 -2.49
C ASN A 128 11.61 -35.04 -1.20
N ARG A 129 10.52 -35.84 -1.14
CA ARG A 129 9.61 -35.91 0.02
C ARG A 129 10.33 -36.23 1.34
N THR A 130 11.39 -37.03 1.30
CA THR A 130 12.17 -37.42 2.50
C THR A 130 12.99 -36.25 3.03
N ALA A 131 13.61 -35.46 2.14
CA ALA A 131 14.37 -34.28 2.53
C ALA A 131 13.48 -33.21 3.18
N ILE A 132 12.23 -33.10 2.75
CA ILE A 132 11.26 -32.15 3.32
C ILE A 132 10.80 -32.57 4.70
N LYS A 133 10.52 -33.87 4.90
CA LYS A 133 10.27 -34.41 6.25
C LYS A 133 11.42 -34.09 7.20
N ASN A 134 12.66 -34.13 6.73
CA ASN A 134 13.82 -33.80 7.55
C ASN A 134 13.92 -32.30 7.88
N ILE A 135 13.46 -31.40 7.00
CA ILE A 135 13.36 -29.97 7.31
C ILE A 135 12.31 -29.70 8.39
N PHE A 136 11.15 -30.34 8.34
CA PHE A 136 10.16 -30.21 9.41
C PHE A 136 10.59 -30.86 10.73
N LYS A 137 11.64 -31.69 10.72
CA LYS A 137 12.31 -32.16 11.94
C LYS A 137 13.42 -31.21 12.42
N ASP A 138 13.80 -30.20 11.63
CA ASP A 138 14.81 -29.23 12.00
C ASP A 138 14.28 -28.33 13.13
N LYS A 139 14.92 -28.40 14.30
CA LYS A 139 14.61 -27.57 15.46
C LYS A 139 14.62 -26.08 15.16
N ASN A 140 15.35 -25.63 14.14
CA ASN A 140 15.40 -24.21 13.78
C ASN A 140 14.13 -23.75 13.04
N VAL A 141 13.45 -24.63 12.29
CA VAL A 141 12.15 -24.31 11.68
C VAL A 141 11.12 -24.10 12.79
N TRP A 142 11.14 -24.97 13.80
CA TRP A 142 10.30 -24.83 14.99
C TRP A 142 10.68 -23.64 15.86
N LEU A 143 11.96 -23.26 15.90
CA LEU A 143 12.38 -22.00 16.53
C LEU A 143 11.71 -20.81 15.85
N ALA A 144 11.72 -20.74 14.52
CA ALA A 144 11.06 -19.65 13.80
C ALA A 144 9.55 -19.61 14.04
N ALA A 145 8.89 -20.77 13.95
CA ALA A 145 7.45 -20.90 14.21
C ALA A 145 7.10 -20.53 15.66
N GLY A 146 7.86 -21.03 16.62
CA GLY A 146 7.70 -20.73 18.04
C GLY A 146 7.95 -19.26 18.37
N THR A 147 9.01 -18.66 17.82
CA THR A 147 9.29 -17.21 17.97
C THR A 147 8.15 -16.38 17.38
N CYS A 148 7.68 -16.70 16.17
CA CYS A 148 6.56 -16.00 15.57
C CYS A 148 5.28 -16.12 16.41
N PHE A 149 4.95 -17.35 16.83
CA PHE A 149 3.76 -17.63 17.62
C PHE A 149 3.79 -16.90 18.97
N LEU A 150 4.87 -17.01 19.73
CA LEU A 150 5.01 -16.37 21.04
C LEU A 150 4.92 -14.84 20.95
N LEU A 151 5.55 -14.25 19.93
CA LEU A 151 5.50 -12.80 19.73
C LEU A 151 4.11 -12.32 19.33
N PHE A 152 3.38 -13.07 18.51
CA PHE A 152 2.06 -12.68 18.02
C PHE A 152 0.92 -13.08 18.97
N LEU A 153 1.15 -14.02 19.89
CA LEU A 153 0.16 -14.55 20.82
C LEU A 153 -0.63 -13.46 21.58
N PRO A 154 -0.01 -12.38 22.10
CA PRO A 154 -0.76 -11.32 22.79
C PRO A 154 -1.78 -10.58 21.90
N TRP A 155 -1.59 -10.61 20.58
CA TRP A 155 -2.45 -9.92 19.61
C TRP A 155 -3.50 -10.84 18.99
N LEU A 156 -3.39 -12.16 19.18
CA LEU A 156 -4.30 -13.13 18.61
C LEU A 156 -5.78 -12.85 18.94
N PRO A 157 -6.17 -12.47 20.18
CA PRO A 157 -7.56 -12.10 20.48
C PRO A 157 -8.05 -10.88 19.68
N VAL A 158 -7.18 -9.90 19.47
CA VAL A 158 -7.50 -8.69 18.69
C VAL A 158 -7.70 -9.05 17.22
N MET A 159 -6.85 -9.90 16.65
CA MET A 159 -7.00 -10.38 15.27
C MET A 159 -8.35 -11.10 15.07
N ILE A 160 -8.74 -11.98 16.00
CA ILE A 160 -10.03 -12.69 15.95
C ILE A 160 -11.20 -11.70 16.00
N SER A 161 -11.17 -10.76 16.95
CA SER A 161 -12.19 -9.70 17.08
C SER A 161 -12.29 -8.81 15.85
N GLN A 162 -11.16 -8.42 15.26
CA GLN A 162 -11.15 -7.62 14.03
C GLN A 162 -11.79 -8.39 12.88
N THR A 163 -11.41 -9.66 12.70
CA THR A 163 -11.89 -10.50 11.59
C THR A 163 -13.40 -10.75 11.66
N SER A 164 -13.96 -10.93 12.85
CA SER A 164 -15.40 -11.11 13.04
C SER A 164 -16.21 -9.82 12.83
N ARG A 165 -15.62 -8.66 13.11
CA ARG A 165 -16.25 -7.34 12.93
C ARG A 165 -16.28 -6.86 11.50
N VAL A 166 -15.37 -7.36 10.67
CA VAL A 166 -15.52 -7.13 9.25
C VAL A 166 -16.67 -8.02 8.78
N SER A 167 -17.90 -7.49 8.74
CA SER A 167 -19.06 -8.15 8.15
C SER A 167 -20.11 -7.07 7.88
N GLY A 168 -20.48 -6.91 6.60
CA GLY A 168 -21.48 -5.93 6.15
C GLY A 168 -20.91 -4.60 5.65
N GLY A 169 -21.43 -4.11 4.53
CA GLY A 169 -21.34 -2.71 4.09
C GLY A 169 -19.94 -2.16 3.79
N PHE A 170 -19.01 -2.97 3.28
CA PHE A 170 -17.67 -2.48 2.98
C PHE A 170 -17.64 -1.70 1.66
N TRP A 171 -17.10 -0.48 1.68
CA TRP A 171 -16.89 0.39 0.51
C TRP A 171 -15.97 -0.21 -0.58
N ILE A 172 -15.42 -1.41 -0.33
CA ILE A 172 -14.58 -2.13 -1.29
C ILE A 172 -15.47 -2.72 -2.39
N PRO A 173 -15.18 -2.44 -3.67
CA PRO A 173 -15.94 -2.99 -4.78
C PRO A 173 -15.76 -4.51 -4.90
N GLU A 174 -16.77 -5.15 -5.50
CA GLU A 174 -16.69 -6.58 -5.83
C GLU A 174 -15.54 -6.86 -6.81
N VAL A 175 -14.96 -8.05 -6.68
CA VAL A 175 -13.89 -8.49 -7.59
C VAL A 175 -14.46 -8.84 -8.95
N THR A 176 -13.73 -8.45 -10.00
CA THR A 176 -14.04 -8.79 -11.40
C THR A 176 -12.90 -9.63 -11.97
N LYS A 177 -13.13 -10.28 -13.12
CA LYS A 177 -12.08 -11.02 -13.84
C LYS A 177 -10.82 -10.18 -14.13
N PHE A 178 -10.93 -8.85 -14.14
CA PHE A 178 -9.83 -7.92 -14.39
C PHE A 178 -9.12 -7.42 -13.12
N THR A 179 -9.58 -7.80 -11.92
CA THR A 179 -9.01 -7.31 -10.66
C THR A 179 -7.51 -7.61 -10.50
N ILE A 180 -7.07 -8.84 -10.77
CA ILE A 180 -5.63 -9.21 -10.71
C ILE A 180 -4.84 -8.53 -11.84
N PRO A 181 -5.25 -8.59 -13.12
CA PRO A 181 -4.61 -7.82 -14.19
C PRO A 181 -4.47 -6.32 -13.88
N THR A 182 -5.51 -5.71 -13.28
CA THR A 182 -5.50 -4.30 -12.89
C THR A 182 -4.46 -4.03 -11.82
N THR A 183 -4.32 -4.91 -10.83
CA THR A 183 -3.27 -4.76 -9.81
C THR A 183 -1.86 -4.84 -10.41
N LEU A 184 -1.63 -5.74 -11.38
CA LEU A 184 -0.37 -5.79 -12.12
C LEU A 184 -0.14 -4.54 -12.99
N SER A 185 -1.20 -3.99 -13.57
CA SER A 185 -1.16 -2.72 -14.32
C SER A 185 -0.82 -1.55 -13.39
N MET A 186 -1.42 -1.50 -12.19
CA MET A 186 -1.12 -0.50 -11.16
C MET A 186 0.35 -0.54 -10.74
N PHE A 187 0.97 -1.73 -10.67
CA PHE A 187 2.40 -1.84 -10.40
C PHE A 187 3.27 -1.20 -11.49
N LEU A 188 2.86 -1.27 -12.75
CA LEU A 188 3.65 -0.75 -13.86
C LEU A 188 3.39 0.73 -14.15
N THR A 189 2.13 1.15 -14.14
CA THR A 189 1.71 2.49 -14.60
C THR A 189 0.79 3.19 -13.62
N TYR A 190 0.45 2.60 -12.48
CA TYR A 190 -0.50 3.19 -11.52
C TYR A 190 -1.86 3.54 -12.16
N ASP A 191 -2.28 2.76 -13.14
CA ASP A 191 -3.62 2.78 -13.75
C ASP A 191 -3.97 1.43 -14.38
N ASP A 192 -5.09 1.34 -15.10
CA ASP A 192 -5.59 0.13 -15.74
C ASP A 192 -5.16 -0.05 -17.21
N ARG A 193 -4.31 0.82 -17.76
CA ARG A 193 -4.07 0.87 -19.22
C ARG A 193 -3.48 -0.41 -19.78
N ILE A 194 -2.63 -1.09 -19.02
CA ILE A 194 -1.99 -2.34 -19.46
C ILE A 194 -3.04 -3.45 -19.61
N VAL A 195 -4.10 -3.40 -18.79
CA VAL A 195 -5.24 -4.32 -18.92
C VAL A 195 -5.99 -4.10 -20.25
N ARG A 196 -6.03 -2.89 -20.78
CA ARG A 196 -6.70 -2.62 -22.07
C ARG A 196 -6.02 -3.34 -23.24
N TYR A 197 -4.70 -3.49 -23.20
CA TYR A 197 -3.93 -4.17 -24.25
C TYR A 197 -3.80 -5.68 -24.05
N PHE A 198 -3.58 -6.12 -22.80
CA PHE A 198 -3.25 -7.51 -22.50
C PHE A 198 -4.37 -8.26 -21.77
N GLY A 199 -5.33 -7.56 -21.17
CA GLY A 199 -6.49 -8.13 -20.48
C GLY A 199 -6.12 -9.24 -19.52
N LEU A 200 -6.75 -10.40 -19.70
CA LEU A 200 -6.54 -11.59 -18.88
C LEU A 200 -5.21 -12.31 -19.17
N LEU A 201 -4.44 -11.88 -20.17
CA LEU A 201 -3.18 -12.53 -20.55
C LEU A 201 -2.00 -12.15 -19.63
N LEU A 202 -2.12 -11.09 -18.82
CA LEU A 202 -1.01 -10.63 -17.96
C LEU A 202 -0.52 -11.71 -16.97
N PRO A 203 -1.36 -12.29 -16.09
CA PRO A 203 -0.92 -13.37 -15.21
C PRO A 203 -0.35 -14.61 -15.94
N PRO A 204 -1.02 -15.18 -16.97
CA PRO A 204 -0.49 -16.37 -17.64
C PRO A 204 0.80 -16.11 -18.42
N ILE A 205 1.03 -14.89 -18.96
CA ILE A 205 2.33 -14.53 -19.56
C ILE A 205 3.44 -14.60 -18.50
N ILE A 206 3.23 -14.01 -17.32
CA ILE A 206 4.22 -14.06 -16.23
C ILE A 206 4.53 -15.50 -15.84
N VAL A 207 3.50 -16.34 -15.69
CA VAL A 207 3.67 -17.77 -15.35
C VAL A 207 4.37 -18.53 -16.47
N ALA A 208 3.98 -18.31 -17.73
CA ALA A 208 4.57 -18.98 -18.89
C ALA A 208 6.06 -18.63 -19.04
N VAL A 209 6.43 -17.34 -18.95
CA VAL A 209 7.83 -16.90 -19.01
C VAL A 209 8.61 -17.47 -17.82
N SER A 210 8.05 -17.43 -16.60
CA SER A 210 8.65 -18.03 -15.41
C SER A 210 8.93 -19.52 -15.62
N PHE A 211 7.95 -20.27 -16.14
CA PHE A 211 8.06 -21.70 -16.41
C PHE A 211 9.14 -21.99 -17.47
N ILE A 212 9.13 -21.28 -18.60
CA ILE A 212 10.11 -21.44 -19.68
C ILE A 212 11.53 -21.18 -19.15
N LEU A 213 11.73 -20.09 -18.40
CA LEU A 213 13.04 -19.75 -17.85
C LEU A 213 13.48 -20.73 -16.76
N ALA A 214 12.57 -21.17 -15.88
CA ALA A 214 12.86 -22.18 -14.87
C ALA A 214 13.31 -23.50 -15.50
N LYS A 215 12.68 -23.92 -16.61
CA LYS A 215 13.07 -25.12 -17.36
C LYS A 215 14.41 -24.95 -18.08
N LYS A 216 14.64 -23.80 -18.72
CA LYS A 216 15.90 -23.50 -19.43
C LYS A 216 17.08 -23.25 -18.49
N ARG A 217 16.81 -22.82 -17.25
CA ARG A 217 17.81 -22.44 -16.24
C ARG A 217 17.51 -23.12 -14.90
N PRO A 218 17.66 -24.45 -14.79
CA PRO A 218 17.28 -25.21 -13.58
C PRO A 218 17.99 -24.70 -12.32
N LYS A 219 19.22 -24.18 -12.44
CA LYS A 219 19.93 -23.51 -11.34
C LYS A 219 19.11 -22.41 -10.65
N TYR A 220 18.29 -21.67 -11.41
CA TYR A 220 17.48 -20.56 -10.92
C TYR A 220 16.01 -20.93 -10.71
N GLN A 221 15.62 -22.20 -10.90
CA GLN A 221 14.22 -22.64 -10.83
C GLN A 221 13.55 -22.24 -9.51
N ALA A 222 14.15 -22.57 -8.37
CA ALA A 222 13.59 -22.24 -7.06
C ALA A 222 13.48 -20.72 -6.86
N ALA A 223 14.47 -19.96 -7.33
CA ALA A 223 14.52 -18.50 -7.22
C ALA A 223 13.49 -17.80 -8.14
N ILE A 224 13.17 -18.36 -9.30
CA ILE A 224 12.10 -17.84 -10.16
C ILE A 224 10.75 -18.09 -9.48
N TRP A 225 10.50 -19.32 -9.03
CA TRP A 225 9.21 -19.69 -8.45
C TRP A 225 8.89 -19.01 -7.11
N ILE A 226 9.88 -18.75 -6.25
CA ILE A 226 9.64 -17.97 -5.04
C ILE A 226 9.11 -16.57 -5.37
N LEU A 227 9.65 -15.90 -6.39
CA LEU A 227 9.16 -14.59 -6.84
C LEU A 227 7.78 -14.69 -7.51
N THR A 228 7.58 -15.68 -8.40
CA THR A 228 6.29 -15.87 -9.09
C THR A 228 5.16 -16.17 -8.11
N ILE A 229 5.41 -17.03 -7.11
CA ILE A 229 4.40 -17.37 -6.09
C ILE A 229 4.18 -16.20 -5.14
N TRP A 230 5.24 -15.52 -4.69
CA TRP A 230 5.13 -14.31 -3.87
C TRP A 230 4.30 -13.21 -4.58
N LEU A 231 4.47 -13.05 -5.89
CA LEU A 231 3.67 -12.11 -6.66
C LEU A 231 2.20 -12.54 -6.73
N LEU A 232 1.91 -13.74 -7.24
CA LEU A 232 0.57 -14.08 -7.71
C LEU A 232 -0.29 -14.78 -6.66
N LEU A 233 0.28 -15.65 -5.84
CA LEU A 233 -0.51 -16.46 -4.91
C LEU A 233 -1.28 -15.62 -3.89
N PRO A 234 -0.70 -14.57 -3.27
CA PRO A 234 -1.46 -13.73 -2.36
C PRO A 234 -2.64 -13.04 -3.04
N MET A 235 -2.46 -12.55 -4.27
CA MET A 235 -3.53 -11.95 -5.06
C MET A 235 -4.65 -12.96 -5.37
N ILE A 236 -4.29 -14.18 -5.74
CA ILE A 236 -5.26 -15.25 -6.05
C ILE A 236 -6.06 -15.62 -4.80
N ILE A 237 -5.39 -15.81 -3.65
CA ILE A 237 -6.07 -16.18 -2.40
C ILE A 237 -7.05 -15.08 -1.99
N VAL A 238 -6.62 -13.82 -1.96
CA VAL A 238 -7.49 -12.71 -1.56
C VAL A 238 -8.60 -12.47 -2.59
N TYR A 239 -8.35 -12.70 -3.89
CA TYR A 239 -9.38 -12.65 -4.93
C TYR A 239 -10.49 -13.68 -4.66
N ILE A 240 -10.13 -14.93 -4.37
CA ILE A 240 -11.09 -16.00 -4.05
C ILE A 240 -11.87 -15.65 -2.78
N LEU A 241 -11.17 -15.23 -1.72
CA LEU A 241 -11.82 -14.81 -0.47
C LEU A 241 -12.78 -13.63 -0.68
N SER A 242 -12.48 -12.76 -1.64
CA SER A 242 -13.28 -11.57 -1.93
C SER A 242 -14.57 -11.85 -2.71
N GLN A 243 -14.77 -13.06 -3.23
CA GLN A 243 -16.03 -13.45 -3.87
C GLN A 243 -17.16 -13.60 -2.85
N GLY A 244 -16.85 -14.08 -1.64
CA GLY A 244 -17.82 -14.15 -0.56
C GLY A 244 -17.95 -12.82 0.19
N ARG A 245 -16.84 -12.08 0.32
CA ARG A 245 -16.81 -10.83 1.08
C ARG A 245 -15.76 -9.87 0.52
N PRO A 246 -16.13 -8.75 -0.13
CA PRO A 246 -15.19 -7.85 -0.79
C PRO A 246 -14.10 -7.33 0.16
N VAL A 247 -12.87 -7.81 -0.01
CA VAL A 247 -11.68 -7.41 0.76
C VAL A 247 -10.45 -7.13 -0.11
N TYR A 248 -10.58 -7.23 -1.43
CA TYR A 248 -9.49 -7.02 -2.38
C TYR A 248 -9.32 -5.53 -2.67
N LEU A 249 -8.17 -4.98 -2.29
CA LEU A 249 -7.69 -3.68 -2.76
C LEU A 249 -6.25 -3.83 -3.22
N ASP A 250 -5.92 -3.23 -4.35
CA ASP A 250 -4.60 -3.22 -4.97
C ASP A 250 -3.50 -2.81 -3.98
N ARG A 251 -3.74 -1.75 -3.18
CA ARG A 251 -2.81 -1.26 -2.16
C ARG A 251 -2.41 -2.28 -1.11
N TYR A 252 -3.26 -3.27 -0.84
CA TYR A 252 -2.94 -4.35 0.08
C TYR A 252 -1.82 -5.26 -0.44
N PHE A 253 -1.51 -5.22 -1.74
CA PHE A 253 -0.45 -6.01 -2.36
C PHE A 253 0.84 -5.22 -2.58
N THR A 254 1.03 -4.09 -1.90
CA THR A 254 2.32 -3.36 -1.90
C THR A 254 3.49 -4.27 -1.52
N TYR A 255 3.25 -5.29 -0.69
CA TYR A 255 4.25 -6.30 -0.36
C TYR A 255 4.59 -7.27 -1.50
N SER A 256 3.76 -7.40 -2.53
CA SER A 256 4.00 -8.23 -3.73
C SER A 256 4.67 -7.46 -4.86
N ALA A 257 4.59 -6.12 -4.86
CA ALA A 257 5.23 -5.28 -5.87
C ALA A 257 6.77 -5.48 -5.98
N PRO A 258 7.54 -5.68 -4.88
CA PRO A 258 8.96 -6.02 -4.99
C PRO A 258 9.24 -7.27 -5.85
N ALA A 259 8.41 -8.32 -5.73
CA ALA A 259 8.52 -9.51 -6.56
C ALA A 259 8.20 -9.26 -8.03
N PHE A 260 7.26 -8.35 -8.32
CA PHE A 260 6.92 -7.95 -9.68
C PHE A 260 8.10 -7.29 -10.41
N TYR A 261 8.71 -6.26 -9.82
CA TYR A 261 9.88 -5.61 -10.43
C TYR A 261 11.08 -6.56 -10.50
N GLY A 262 11.25 -7.40 -9.48
CA GLY A 262 12.25 -8.46 -9.48
C GLY A 262 12.06 -9.44 -10.64
N LEU A 263 10.84 -9.86 -10.96
CA LEU A 263 10.56 -10.75 -12.08
C LEU A 263 10.84 -10.09 -13.43
N ILE A 264 10.49 -8.81 -13.62
CA ILE A 264 10.84 -8.07 -14.86
C ILE A 264 12.36 -8.08 -15.06
N ALA A 265 13.12 -7.72 -14.02
CA ALA A 265 14.57 -7.71 -14.06
C ALA A 265 15.17 -9.11 -14.30
N VAL A 266 14.61 -10.15 -13.68
CA VAL A 266 15.01 -11.55 -13.88
C VAL A 266 14.73 -11.99 -15.31
N PHE A 267 13.56 -11.66 -15.87
CA PHE A 267 13.21 -12.02 -17.24
C PHE A 267 14.19 -11.38 -18.23
N ILE A 268 14.41 -10.07 -18.13
CA ILE A 268 15.38 -9.36 -18.97
C ILE A 268 16.78 -9.96 -18.79
N GLY A 269 17.24 -10.12 -17.56
CA GLY A 269 18.60 -10.58 -17.26
C GLY A 269 18.88 -12.03 -17.64
N LEU A 270 17.87 -12.91 -17.61
CA LEU A 270 18.01 -14.33 -17.99
C LEU A 270 17.80 -14.57 -19.48
N ILE A 271 16.86 -13.87 -20.13
CA ILE A 271 16.63 -13.97 -21.58
C ILE A 271 17.87 -13.47 -22.33
N PHE A 272 18.44 -12.36 -21.89
CA PHE A 272 19.58 -11.70 -22.51
C PHE A 272 20.87 -11.90 -21.69
N SER A 273 21.08 -13.11 -21.20
CA SER A 273 22.23 -13.46 -20.36
C SER A 273 23.47 -13.90 -21.15
N ASN A 274 23.44 -13.87 -22.48
CA ASN A 274 24.59 -14.29 -23.28
C ASN A 274 25.75 -13.29 -23.08
N LYS A 275 26.99 -13.78 -23.06
CA LYS A 275 28.20 -12.94 -22.92
C LYS A 275 28.47 -12.03 -24.13
N LYS A 276 27.59 -12.06 -25.15
CA LYS A 276 27.70 -11.20 -26.33
C LYS A 276 27.32 -9.77 -25.95
N TRP A 277 28.11 -8.79 -26.41
CA TRP A 277 27.94 -7.38 -26.09
C TRP A 277 26.54 -6.84 -26.43
N TRP A 278 25.95 -7.27 -27.56
CA TRP A 278 24.61 -6.85 -27.97
C TRP A 278 23.51 -7.31 -27.00
N SER A 279 23.67 -8.48 -26.37
CA SER A 279 22.71 -9.01 -25.39
C SER A 279 22.73 -8.16 -24.12
N ILE A 280 23.89 -7.63 -23.75
CA ILE A 280 24.02 -6.68 -22.64
C ILE A 280 23.37 -5.35 -23.00
N GLY A 281 23.67 -4.83 -24.20
CA GLY A 281 23.07 -3.59 -24.72
C GLY A 281 21.55 -3.64 -24.73
N ILE A 282 20.95 -4.72 -25.28
CA ILE A 282 19.49 -4.88 -25.34
C ILE A 282 18.87 -4.88 -23.93
N SER A 283 19.45 -5.58 -22.96
CA SER A 283 18.91 -5.56 -21.59
C SER A 283 18.93 -4.18 -20.95
N ILE A 284 20.00 -3.43 -21.17
CA ILE A 284 20.14 -2.07 -20.64
C ILE A 284 19.07 -1.20 -21.28
N ILE A 285 18.94 -1.23 -22.61
CA ILE A 285 17.92 -0.47 -23.35
C ILE A 285 16.51 -0.83 -22.87
N LEU A 286 16.18 -2.11 -22.73
CA LEU A 286 14.86 -2.54 -22.24
C LEU A 286 14.60 -2.07 -20.80
N THR A 287 15.60 -2.19 -19.92
CA THR A 287 15.47 -1.76 -18.52
C THR A 287 15.27 -0.25 -18.44
N LEU A 288 16.04 0.54 -19.20
CA LEU A 288 15.91 1.99 -19.27
C LEU A 288 14.57 2.40 -19.88
N PHE A 289 14.13 1.73 -20.96
CA PHE A 289 12.85 2.02 -21.61
C PHE A 289 11.67 1.75 -20.68
N ILE A 290 11.66 0.59 -20.01
CA ILE A 290 10.61 0.25 -19.05
C ILE A 290 10.63 1.22 -17.86
N GLY A 291 11.79 1.51 -17.29
CA GLY A 291 11.90 2.47 -16.18
C GLY A 291 11.49 3.88 -16.58
N HIS A 292 11.85 4.34 -17.78
CA HIS A 292 11.40 5.63 -18.31
C HIS A 292 9.87 5.66 -18.49
N TYR A 293 9.29 4.59 -19.04
CA TYR A 293 7.84 4.47 -19.19
C TYR A 293 7.13 4.51 -17.83
N MET A 294 7.63 3.77 -16.85
CA MET A 294 7.12 3.75 -15.47
C MET A 294 7.19 5.13 -14.81
N TRP A 295 8.32 5.83 -14.95
CA TRP A 295 8.49 7.19 -14.43
C TRP A 295 7.56 8.19 -15.10
N HIS A 296 7.54 8.23 -16.43
CA HIS A 296 6.79 9.24 -17.17
C HIS A 296 5.29 9.05 -17.04
N ILE A 297 4.80 7.83 -17.29
CA ILE A 297 3.38 7.51 -17.23
C ILE A 297 2.91 7.33 -15.80
N GLY A 298 3.62 6.48 -15.03
CA GLY A 298 3.24 6.19 -13.66
C GLY A 298 3.37 7.39 -12.74
N GLY A 299 4.43 8.19 -12.88
CA GLY A 299 4.60 9.43 -12.12
C GLY A 299 3.46 10.42 -12.41
N LYS A 300 3.09 10.60 -13.68
CA LYS A 300 1.93 11.42 -14.06
C LYS A 300 0.63 10.90 -13.42
N ASN A 301 0.36 9.60 -13.53
CA ASN A 301 -0.85 8.99 -12.99
C ASN A 301 -0.93 9.09 -11.46
N ILE A 302 0.19 9.01 -10.74
CA ILE A 302 0.23 9.25 -9.28
C ILE A 302 -0.26 10.66 -8.95
N VAL A 303 0.26 11.67 -9.66
CA VAL A 303 -0.10 13.07 -9.43
C VAL A 303 -1.58 13.29 -9.76
N GLU A 304 -2.05 12.78 -10.90
CA GLU A 304 -3.46 12.87 -11.30
C GLU A 304 -4.40 12.09 -10.37
N SER A 305 -3.91 11.04 -9.71
CA SER A 305 -4.68 10.29 -8.71
C SER A 305 -4.78 10.97 -7.35
N SER A 306 -4.07 12.09 -7.12
CA SER A 306 -4.13 12.83 -5.86
C SER A 306 -5.42 13.64 -5.80
N TRP A 307 -6.26 13.38 -4.79
CA TRP A 307 -7.64 13.89 -4.72
C TRP A 307 -7.75 15.39 -4.47
N ASN A 308 -6.80 15.99 -3.74
CA ASN A 308 -6.84 17.40 -3.32
C ASN A 308 -5.51 17.86 -2.70
N SER A 309 -5.24 19.16 -2.77
CA SER A 309 -4.23 19.85 -1.96
C SER A 309 -4.91 20.55 -0.77
N THR A 310 -5.27 19.76 0.26
CA THR A 310 -5.95 20.29 1.45
C THR A 310 -5.21 21.46 2.10
N ASN A 311 -3.88 21.51 2.01
CA ASN A 311 -3.08 22.63 2.50
C ASN A 311 -3.37 23.92 1.71
N THR A 312 -3.47 23.85 0.38
CA THR A 312 -3.85 25.00 -0.46
C THR A 312 -5.25 25.48 -0.11
N ALA A 313 -6.19 24.54 -0.01
CA ALA A 313 -7.58 24.84 0.35
C ALA A 313 -7.69 25.51 1.74
N MET A 314 -6.97 24.99 2.74
CA MET A 314 -6.97 25.58 4.08
C MET A 314 -6.19 26.90 4.18
N ASN A 315 -5.16 27.11 3.37
CA ASN A 315 -4.49 28.42 3.30
C ASN A 315 -5.45 29.52 2.85
N HIS A 316 -6.36 29.22 1.92
CA HIS A 316 -7.40 30.17 1.52
C HIS A 316 -8.26 30.62 2.70
N ILE A 317 -8.68 29.71 3.58
CA ILE A 317 -9.42 30.06 4.81
C ILE A 317 -8.50 30.78 5.79
N ASN A 318 -7.30 30.25 6.05
CA ASN A 318 -6.34 30.79 7.02
C ASN A 318 -6.00 32.27 6.74
N GLU A 319 -5.92 32.67 5.48
CA GLU A 319 -5.58 34.04 5.05
C GLU A 319 -6.78 35.01 5.07
N ASN A 320 -8.01 34.50 4.94
CA ASN A 320 -9.21 35.32 4.71
C ASN A 320 -10.24 35.27 5.86
N ILE A 321 -9.96 34.52 6.92
CA ILE A 321 -10.88 34.35 8.04
C ILE A 321 -10.95 35.60 8.92
N GLN A 322 -12.16 35.94 9.39
CA GLN A 322 -12.39 37.02 10.35
C GLN A 322 -12.73 36.49 11.74
N SER A 323 -12.62 37.35 12.76
CA SER A 323 -12.85 36.99 14.16
C SER A 323 -14.26 36.48 14.44
N SER A 324 -15.28 36.93 13.70
CA SER A 324 -16.67 36.48 13.80
C SER A 324 -16.97 35.20 13.02
N ASP A 325 -16.07 34.76 12.13
CA ASP A 325 -16.36 33.67 11.19
C ASP A 325 -16.43 32.31 11.89
N VAL A 326 -17.23 31.40 11.36
CA VAL A 326 -17.29 29.99 11.78
C VAL A 326 -16.87 29.09 10.61
N ILE A 327 -16.16 28.00 10.91
CA ILE A 327 -15.76 26.99 9.92
C ILE A 327 -16.57 25.72 10.17
N ILE A 328 -17.25 25.24 9.15
CA ILE A 328 -18.06 24.03 9.17
C ILE A 328 -17.52 23.04 8.14
N SER A 329 -17.27 21.82 8.58
CA SER A 329 -16.98 20.69 7.73
C SER A 329 -18.28 19.93 7.46
N GLY A 330 -18.66 19.80 6.18
CA GLY A 330 -19.90 19.11 5.80
C GLY A 330 -19.88 17.61 6.11
N GLU A 331 -18.70 16.99 6.14
CA GLU A 331 -18.56 15.57 6.41
C GLU A 331 -17.29 15.23 7.20
N ILE A 332 -17.23 13.99 7.68
CA ILE A 332 -16.15 13.49 8.54
C ILE A 332 -14.80 13.42 7.81
N TYR A 333 -14.80 13.09 6.51
CA TYR A 333 -13.59 13.01 5.70
C TYR A 333 -12.95 14.39 5.52
N THR A 334 -13.73 15.42 5.22
CA THR A 334 -13.20 16.78 5.13
C THR A 334 -12.73 17.29 6.48
N TYR A 335 -13.39 16.90 7.57
CA TYR A 335 -13.04 17.34 8.93
C TYR A 335 -11.62 16.94 9.31
N PHE A 336 -11.26 15.65 9.22
CA PHE A 336 -9.93 15.19 9.62
C PHE A 336 -8.82 15.79 8.75
N HIS A 337 -9.06 15.90 7.44
CA HIS A 337 -8.09 16.44 6.51
C HIS A 337 -7.83 17.93 6.77
N THR A 338 -8.89 18.72 6.97
CA THR A 338 -8.79 20.17 7.14
C THR A 338 -8.34 20.57 8.53
N SER A 339 -8.73 19.83 9.57
CA SER A 339 -8.36 20.11 10.96
C SER A 339 -6.84 20.13 11.16
N TYR A 340 -6.08 19.30 10.45
CA TYR A 340 -4.62 19.29 10.53
C TYR A 340 -3.97 20.57 9.97
N TYR A 341 -4.57 21.17 8.93
CA TYR A 341 -4.04 22.37 8.27
C TYR A 341 -4.68 23.67 8.77
N ASN A 342 -5.60 23.58 9.73
CA ASN A 342 -6.26 24.72 10.34
C ASN A 342 -5.29 25.49 11.24
N ARG A 343 -5.06 26.77 10.92
CA ARG A 343 -4.20 27.68 11.70
C ARG A 343 -4.97 28.88 12.24
N THR A 344 -6.30 28.84 12.14
CA THR A 344 -7.19 29.97 12.46
C THR A 344 -7.43 30.14 13.97
N ASN A 345 -6.90 29.24 14.81
CA ASN A 345 -7.22 29.11 16.25
C ASN A 345 -8.72 28.93 16.55
N LYS A 346 -9.56 28.69 15.53
CA LYS A 346 -10.99 28.36 15.66
C LYS A 346 -11.18 26.87 15.49
N GLU A 347 -12.09 26.28 16.25
CA GLU A 347 -12.47 24.89 16.03
C GLU A 347 -13.29 24.76 14.74
N ILE A 348 -13.04 23.67 14.00
CA ILE A 348 -13.90 23.28 12.88
C ILE A 348 -15.08 22.52 13.46
N ILE A 349 -16.29 22.90 13.07
CA ILE A 349 -17.52 22.23 13.50
C ILE A 349 -17.91 21.19 12.46
N LEU A 350 -18.17 19.95 12.88
CA LEU A 350 -18.64 18.89 12.00
C LEU A 350 -20.17 18.93 11.86
N LEU A 351 -20.67 18.95 10.63
CA LEU A 351 -22.09 18.73 10.36
C LEU A 351 -22.40 17.23 10.46
N LYS A 352 -23.34 16.86 11.33
CA LYS A 352 -23.75 15.47 11.50
C LYS A 352 -24.49 14.96 10.25
N PRO A 353 -24.18 13.75 9.76
CA PRO A 353 -24.98 13.11 8.72
C PRO A 353 -26.39 12.81 9.25
N LYS A 354 -27.36 12.72 8.33
CA LYS A 354 -28.77 12.42 8.67
C LYS A 354 -28.96 11.04 9.30
N GLU A 355 -28.13 10.07 8.95
CA GLU A 355 -28.10 8.76 9.57
C GLU A 355 -26.80 8.62 10.37
N GLU A 356 -26.92 8.35 11.68
CA GLU A 356 -25.77 7.95 12.48
C GLU A 356 -25.28 6.61 11.95
N LEU A 357 -24.11 6.61 11.30
CA LEU A 357 -23.47 5.38 10.84
C LEU A 357 -23.18 4.50 12.06
N GLY A 358 -23.96 3.43 12.20
CA GLY A 358 -23.89 2.47 13.29
C GLY A 358 -22.54 1.75 13.35
N TRP A 359 -21.59 2.37 14.06
CA TRP A 359 -20.35 1.80 14.61
C TRP A 359 -19.18 1.41 13.68
N VAL A 360 -17.98 1.65 14.27
CA VAL A 360 -16.59 1.28 13.91
C VAL A 360 -15.90 2.09 12.80
N GLY A 361 -14.86 2.83 13.20
CA GLY A 361 -13.98 3.58 12.31
C GLY A 361 -13.78 5.01 12.78
N GLU A 362 -13.77 5.94 11.84
CA GLU A 362 -13.59 7.39 12.02
C GLU A 362 -14.61 8.00 13.02
N TRP A 363 -15.85 7.52 13.05
CA TRP A 363 -16.87 7.95 14.03
C TRP A 363 -16.53 7.62 15.48
N GLY A 364 -15.77 6.54 15.72
CA GLY A 364 -15.23 6.23 17.04
C GLY A 364 -14.18 7.26 17.48
N LEU A 365 -13.45 7.85 16.54
CA LEU A 365 -12.48 8.92 16.81
C LEU A 365 -13.20 10.23 17.13
N ILE A 366 -14.25 10.59 16.38
CA ILE A 366 -15.07 11.79 16.66
C ILE A 366 -15.59 11.78 18.11
N LYS A 367 -16.18 10.66 18.55
CA LYS A 367 -16.65 10.49 19.93
C LYS A 367 -15.52 10.57 20.96
N LYS A 368 -14.35 9.99 20.65
CA LYS A 368 -13.18 10.01 21.54
C LYS A 368 -12.55 11.40 21.66
N LEU A 369 -12.62 12.20 20.59
CA LEU A 369 -12.01 13.52 20.50
C LEU A 369 -12.94 14.64 21.01
N ASN A 370 -14.19 14.33 21.38
CA ASN A 370 -15.22 15.32 21.73
C ASN A 370 -15.34 16.44 20.68
N THR A 371 -15.30 16.05 19.40
CA THR A 371 -15.38 17.01 18.28
C THR A 371 -16.65 17.87 18.39
N PRO A 372 -16.57 19.20 18.13
CA PRO A 372 -17.75 20.05 18.04
C PRO A 372 -18.63 19.65 16.86
N GLU A 373 -19.91 19.44 17.12
CA GLU A 373 -20.87 18.95 16.11
C GLU A 373 -22.16 19.76 16.12
N ILE A 374 -22.78 19.90 14.95
CA ILE A 374 -24.13 20.47 14.77
C ILE A 374 -25.01 19.52 13.96
N SER A 375 -26.30 19.50 14.25
CA SER A 375 -27.30 18.70 13.51
C SER A 375 -27.92 19.44 12.33
N SER A 376 -27.84 20.78 12.30
CA SER A 376 -28.39 21.60 11.24
C SER A 376 -27.61 22.90 11.08
N LEU A 377 -27.39 23.31 9.82
CA LEU A 377 -26.77 24.59 9.47
C LEU A 377 -27.61 25.80 9.94
N GLU A 378 -28.93 25.63 10.11
CA GLU A 378 -29.82 26.70 10.61
C GLU A 378 -29.51 27.12 12.05
N SER A 379 -28.83 26.27 12.82
CA SER A 379 -28.43 26.58 14.20
C SER A 379 -27.29 27.62 14.28
N VAL A 380 -26.61 27.89 13.17
CA VAL A 380 -25.40 28.73 13.13
C VAL A 380 -25.77 30.19 12.91
N LYS A 381 -25.53 31.01 13.93
CA LYS A 381 -25.86 32.45 13.96
C LYS A 381 -24.71 33.38 13.55
N SER A 382 -23.56 32.84 13.16
CA SER A 382 -22.43 33.66 12.76
C SER A 382 -22.76 34.46 11.48
N PRO A 383 -22.32 35.73 11.38
CA PRO A 383 -22.56 36.57 10.20
C PRO A 383 -21.86 36.03 8.94
N ARG A 384 -20.80 35.22 9.11
CA ARG A 384 -19.96 34.70 8.03
C ARG A 384 -19.56 33.26 8.31
N VAL A 385 -19.85 32.37 7.37
CA VAL A 385 -19.63 30.93 7.54
C VAL A 385 -18.82 30.38 6.38
N TRP A 386 -17.74 29.68 6.71
CA TRP A 386 -16.96 28.87 5.77
C TRP A 386 -17.49 27.45 5.80
N LEU A 387 -18.05 26.97 4.69
CA LEU A 387 -18.56 25.60 4.56
C LEU A 387 -17.64 24.81 3.63
N ILE A 388 -17.07 23.72 4.16
CA ILE A 388 -16.13 22.84 3.45
C ILE A 388 -16.86 21.55 3.05
N LEU A 389 -17.00 21.33 1.74
CA LEU A 389 -17.70 20.20 1.12
C LEU A 389 -16.78 19.42 0.18
N ARG A 390 -17.28 18.29 -0.32
CA ARG A 390 -16.66 17.54 -1.41
C ARG A 390 -17.49 17.60 -2.68
N GLU A 391 -16.86 17.49 -3.85
CA GLU A 391 -17.56 17.48 -5.13
C GLU A 391 -18.65 16.40 -5.15
N LYS A 392 -18.32 15.20 -4.67
CA LYS A 392 -19.26 14.05 -4.61
C LYS A 392 -20.51 14.31 -3.77
N THR A 393 -20.40 15.11 -2.71
CA THR A 393 -21.48 15.34 -1.73
C THR A 393 -22.03 16.76 -1.79
N TYR A 394 -21.51 17.57 -2.72
CA TYR A 394 -21.78 19.01 -2.79
C TYR A 394 -23.27 19.30 -2.93
N ASP A 395 -23.95 18.69 -3.89
CA ASP A 395 -25.38 18.92 -4.13
C ASP A 395 -26.26 18.46 -2.97
N GLU A 396 -25.84 17.43 -2.23
CA GLU A 396 -26.57 16.95 -1.06
C GLU A 396 -26.48 17.95 0.10
N TYR A 397 -25.27 18.39 0.42
CA TYR A 397 -25.04 19.33 1.52
C TYR A 397 -25.47 20.76 1.19
N LYS A 398 -25.36 21.18 -0.08
CA LYS A 398 -25.82 22.50 -0.52
C LYS A 398 -27.32 22.69 -0.31
N LYS A 399 -28.13 21.63 -0.44
CA LYS A 399 -29.57 21.68 -0.14
C LYS A 399 -29.88 21.93 1.35
N GLN A 400 -28.92 21.71 2.23
CA GLN A 400 -29.06 21.96 3.67
C GLN A 400 -28.67 23.40 4.05
N VAL A 401 -28.08 24.16 3.12
CA VAL A 401 -27.70 25.55 3.35
C VAL A 401 -28.98 26.40 3.48
N PRO A 402 -29.15 27.16 4.57
CA PRO A 402 -30.35 27.96 4.76
C PRO A 402 -30.53 29.01 3.64
N PRO A 403 -31.77 29.33 3.23
CA PRO A 403 -32.02 30.25 2.11
C PRO A 403 -31.54 31.68 2.38
N TYR A 404 -31.35 32.06 3.64
CA TYR A 404 -30.83 33.36 4.06
C TYR A 404 -29.29 33.43 4.10
N TRP A 405 -28.58 32.34 3.77
CA TRP A 405 -27.14 32.36 3.55
C TRP A 405 -26.82 32.69 2.10
N GLN A 406 -26.18 33.82 1.88
CA GLN A 406 -25.74 34.22 0.54
C GLN A 406 -24.30 33.80 0.30
N LEU A 407 -24.08 32.95 -0.70
CA LEU A 407 -22.73 32.60 -1.18
C LEU A 407 -22.03 33.87 -1.71
N LYS A 408 -20.85 34.18 -1.16
CA LYS A 408 -20.03 35.32 -1.58
C LYS A 408 -18.84 34.90 -2.41
N GLN A 409 -18.22 33.79 -2.05
CA GLN A 409 -17.06 33.25 -2.73
C GLN A 409 -17.11 31.74 -2.67
N GLU A 410 -16.66 31.10 -3.74
CA GLU A 410 -16.45 29.67 -3.79
C GLU A 410 -15.05 29.39 -4.32
N PHE A 411 -14.35 28.50 -3.64
CA PHE A 411 -12.99 28.09 -3.98
C PHE A 411 -12.96 26.58 -4.16
N HIS A 412 -12.30 26.12 -5.23
CA HIS A 412 -12.22 24.71 -5.60
C HIS A 412 -10.76 24.28 -5.63
N ASP A 413 -10.46 23.14 -5.01
CA ASP A 413 -9.14 22.51 -5.05
C ASP A 413 -9.31 20.98 -5.05
N GLY A 414 -9.20 20.39 -6.24
CA GLY A 414 -9.52 18.98 -6.46
C GLY A 414 -10.96 18.68 -6.04
N ASP A 415 -11.13 17.64 -5.21
CA ASP A 415 -12.44 17.25 -4.67
C ASP A 415 -12.92 18.16 -3.52
N LEU A 416 -12.16 19.16 -3.06
CA LEU A 416 -12.61 20.08 -2.01
C LEU A 416 -13.26 21.33 -2.58
N ILE A 417 -14.43 21.67 -2.04
CA ILE A 417 -15.15 22.89 -2.34
C ILE A 417 -15.36 23.69 -1.06
N ILE A 418 -14.85 24.92 -1.03
CA ILE A 418 -14.96 25.84 0.11
C ILE A 418 -15.86 26.99 -0.30
N GLY A 419 -17.04 27.08 0.33
CA GLY A 419 -17.96 28.20 0.16
C GLY A 419 -17.89 29.17 1.34
N LEU A 420 -17.69 30.46 1.07
CA LEU A 420 -17.88 31.55 2.02
C LEU A 420 -19.29 32.09 1.90
N TYR A 421 -20.09 31.92 2.94
CA TYR A 421 -21.47 32.38 3.04
C TYR A 421 -21.58 33.56 4.00
N VAL A 422 -22.46 34.51 3.67
CA VAL A 422 -22.88 35.59 4.59
C VAL A 422 -24.30 35.30 5.07
N ASN A 423 -24.46 35.22 6.38
CA ASN A 423 -25.75 35.11 7.02
C ASN A 423 -26.43 36.48 7.01
N LYS A 424 -27.65 36.56 6.47
CA LYS A 424 -28.43 37.80 6.34
C LYS A 424 -29.51 37.98 7.42
N LEU A 425 -29.54 37.10 8.43
CA LEU A 425 -30.40 37.23 9.60
C LEU A 425 -29.87 38.24 10.62
#